data_AF-A0A1H1PSN7-F1
#
_entry.id   AF-A0A1H1PSN7-F1
#
_cell.length_a   1.000
_cell.length_b   1.000
_cell.length_c   1.000
_cell.angle_alpha   90.00
_cell.angle_beta   90.00
_cell.angle_gamma   90.00
#
_symmetry.space_group_name_H-M   'P 1'
#
loop_
_entity.id
_entity.type
_entity.pdbx_description
1 polymer ?
#
loop_
_entity_poly.entity_id
_entity_poly.type
_entity_poly.pdbx_seq_one_letter_code
_entity_poly.pdbx_strand_id
1 'polypeptide(L)' 'MPVDKVTWHQVGRVAEPGRYMFRFGWLTVSAEDLAVWEQFPHAAFTLVRTPAAKDDDEFHLGAFELREDASHGEQ' A
#
# COMPACT_ATOMS: atom_id res chain seq x y z
N MET A 1 6.20 12.28 -11.97
CA MET A 1 5.86 10.87 -12.29
C MET A 1 4.85 10.43 -11.24
N PRO A 2 3.67 9.90 -11.60
CA PRO A 2 2.69 9.52 -10.60
C PRO A 2 3.26 8.34 -9.82
N VAL A 3 3.50 8.54 -8.53
CA VAL A 3 3.69 7.45 -7.58
C VAL A 3 2.35 6.72 -7.50
N ASP A 4 2.30 5.47 -7.96
CA ASP A 4 1.10 4.64 -7.82
C ASP A 4 0.94 4.32 -6.31
N LYS A 5 0.14 5.13 -5.62
CA LYS A 5 -0.25 4.88 -4.23
C LYS A 5 -1.52 4.04 -4.19
N VAL A 6 -1.59 3.11 -3.27
CA VAL A 6 -2.71 2.18 -3.08
C VAL A 6 -3.24 2.26 -1.66
N THR A 7 -4.56 2.43 -1.54
CA THR A 7 -5.27 2.43 -0.26
C THR A 7 -5.84 1.05 0.07
N TRP A 8 -6.22 0.82 1.32
CA TRP A 8 -6.81 -0.45 1.76
C TRP A 8 -8.02 -0.87 0.91
N HIS A 9 -8.83 0.11 0.50
CA HIS A 9 -10.01 -0.15 -0.32
C HIS A 9 -9.66 -0.57 -1.75
N GLN A 10 -8.54 -0.06 -2.30
CA GLN A 10 -8.08 -0.39 -3.64
C GLN A 10 -7.45 -1.78 -3.74
N VAL A 11 -6.88 -2.30 -2.65
CA VAL A 11 -6.39 -3.70 -2.60
C VAL A 11 -7.50 -4.71 -2.32
N GLY A 12 -8.76 -4.27 -2.20
CA GLY A 12 -9.89 -5.17 -1.91
C GLY A 12 -10.04 -5.50 -0.43
N ARG A 13 -9.51 -4.66 0.47
CA ARG A 13 -9.68 -4.78 1.92
C ARG A 13 -9.13 -6.09 2.48
N VAL A 14 -7.92 -6.44 2.03
CA VAL A 14 -7.17 -7.60 2.50
C VAL A 14 -7.05 -7.57 4.03
N ALA A 15 -7.32 -8.69 4.69
CA ALA A 15 -7.28 -8.81 6.15
C ALA A 15 -6.11 -9.68 6.62
N GLU A 16 -5.36 -10.28 5.69
CA GLU A 16 -4.30 -11.22 5.98
C GLU A 16 -3.00 -10.78 5.30
N PRO A 17 -1.84 -10.94 5.95
CA PRO A 17 -0.58 -10.68 5.32
C PRO A 17 -0.31 -11.76 4.27
N GLY A 18 0.07 -11.35 3.07
CA GLY A 18 0.25 -12.28 1.97
C GLY A 18 0.46 -11.61 0.62
N ARG A 19 0.53 -12.44 -0.41
CA ARG A 19 0.73 -12.02 -1.79
C ARG A 19 -0.59 -12.03 -2.55
N TYR A 20 -1.05 -10.86 -2.98
CA TYR A 20 -2.31 -10.64 -3.67
C TYR A 20 -2.10 -10.27 -5.13
N MET A 21 -3.01 -10.66 -6.02
CA MET A 21 -2.90 -10.28 -7.42
C MET A 21 -3.39 -8.83 -7.59
N PHE A 22 -2.53 -7.95 -8.09
CA PHE A 22 -2.79 -6.52 -8.23
C PHE A 22 -2.53 -6.05 -9.65
N ARG A 23 -3.60 -5.64 -10.36
CA ARG A 23 -3.65 -5.16 -11.76
C ARG A 23 -2.80 -5.93 -12.79
N PHE A 24 -1.47 -5.82 -12.71
CA PHE A 24 -0.48 -6.31 -13.66
C PHE A 24 0.63 -7.15 -13.01
N GLY A 25 0.48 -7.55 -11.76
CA GLY A 25 1.47 -8.36 -11.05
C GLY A 25 1.00 -8.76 -9.66
N TRP A 26 1.95 -8.98 -8.75
CA TRP A 26 1.67 -9.38 -7.38
C TRP A 26 1.95 -8.23 -6.42
N LEU A 27 1.11 -8.07 -5.41
CA LEU A 27 1.28 -7.14 -4.31
C LEU A 27 1.46 -7.92 -3.01
N THR A 28 2.63 -7.77 -2.41
CA THR A 28 2.94 -8.32 -1.09
C THR A 28 2.52 -7.33 -0.01
N VAL A 29 1.66 -7.79 0.88
CA VAL A 29 1.14 -7.05 2.04
C VAL A 29 1.68 -7.72 3.29
N SER A 30 2.36 -6.96 4.15
CA SER A 30 2.91 -7.45 5.40
C SER A 30 1.93 -7.23 6.56
N ALA A 31 2.17 -7.92 7.67
CA ALA A 31 1.35 -7.76 8.88
C ALA A 31 1.46 -6.31 9.43
N GLU A 32 2.63 -5.69 9.27
CA GLU A 32 2.87 -4.29 9.65
C GLU A 32 2.02 -3.33 8.81
N ASP A 33 1.92 -3.56 7.50
CA ASP A 33 1.10 -2.72 6.61
C ASP A 33 -0.39 -2.82 6.95
N LEU A 34 -0.84 -4.03 7.29
CA LEU A 34 -2.18 -4.30 7.78
C LEU A 34 -2.47 -3.55 9.08
N ALA A 35 -1.56 -3.57 10.04
CA ALA A 35 -1.73 -2.84 11.30
C ALA A 35 -1.86 -1.32 11.09
N VAL A 36 -1.20 -0.77 10.06
CA VAL A 36 -1.40 0.64 9.67
C VAL A 36 -2.79 0.84 9.07
N TRP A 37 -3.26 -0.05 8.21
CA TRP A 37 -4.61 0.05 7.65
C TRP A 37 -5.73 -0.15 8.67
N GLU A 38 -5.53 -1.01 9.67
CA GLU A 38 -6.46 -1.19 10.79
C GLU A 38 -6.58 0.09 11.63
N GLN A 39 -5.45 0.78 11.88
CA GLN A 39 -5.45 2.05 12.61
C GLN A 39 -5.92 3.23 11.72
N PHE A 40 -5.54 3.20 10.45
CA PHE A 40 -5.75 4.27 9.48
C PHE A 40 -6.31 3.69 8.17
N PRO A 41 -7.64 3.51 8.07
CA PRO A 41 -8.26 2.96 6.87
C PRO A 41 -8.06 3.82 5.60
N HIS A 42 -7.61 5.07 5.78
CA HIS A 42 -7.34 6.04 4.73
C HIS A 42 -5.85 6.11 4.34
N ALA A 43 -4.99 5.29 4.96
CA ALA A 43 -3.58 5.24 4.64
C ALA A 43 -3.36 4.75 3.20
N ALA A 44 -2.53 5.49 2.47
CA ALA A 44 -2.13 5.17 1.11
C ALA A 44 -0.67 4.74 1.09
N PHE A 45 -0.41 3.50 0.68
CA PHE A 45 0.93 2.95 0.57
C PHE A 45 1.49 3.18 -0.82
N THR A 46 2.76 3.52 -0.90
CA THR A 46 3.46 3.61 -2.18
C THR A 46 3.80 2.22 -2.69
N LEU A 47 3.43 1.91 -3.93
CA LEU A 47 3.83 0.66 -4.58
C LEU A 47 5.31 0.71 -4.94
N VAL A 48 6.11 -0.13 -4.29
CA VAL A 48 7.53 -0.28 -4.58
C VAL A 48 7.73 -1.56 -5.36
N ARG A 49 8.24 -1.44 -6.60
CA ARG A 49 8.57 -2.59 -7.43
C ARG A 49 9.84 -3.26 -6.90
N THR A 50 9.79 -4.56 -6.68
CA THR A 50 10.96 -5.35 -6.28
C THR A 50 11.75 -5.74 -7.54
N PRO A 51 12.99 -5.26 -7.73
CA PRO A 51 13.78 -5.56 -8.94
C PRO A 51 14.29 -7.01 -9.00
N ALA A 52 14.12 -7.80 -7.93
CA ALA A 52 14.58 -9.18 -7.84
C ALA A 52 13.67 -10.18 -8.59
N ALA A 53 12.44 -9.79 -8.94
CA ALA A 53 11.51 -10.67 -9.61
C ALA A 53 11.77 -10.64 -11.13
N LYS A 54 12.43 -11.68 -11.65
CA LYS A 54 12.83 -11.79 -13.06
C LYS A 54 11.68 -12.13 -14.03
N ASP A 55 10.54 -12.61 -13.52
CA ASP A 55 9.44 -13.13 -14.34
C ASP A 55 8.06 -12.58 -13.95
N ASP A 56 7.93 -11.95 -12.78
CA ASP A 56 6.64 -11.48 -12.28
C ASP A 56 6.82 -10.08 -11.69
N ASP A 57 6.00 -9.12 -12.11
CA ASP A 57 6.04 -7.75 -11.59
C ASP A 57 5.57 -7.77 -10.12
N GLU A 58 6.50 -8.08 -9.20
CA GLU A 58 6.23 -8.14 -7.77
C GLU A 58 6.43 -6.75 -7.15
N PHE A 59 5.37 -6.27 -6.51
CA PHE A 59 5.29 -5.02 -5.80
C PHE A 59 5.12 -5.31 -4.32
N HIS A 60 5.73 -4.49 -3.48
CA HIS A 60 5.45 -4.47 -2.05
C HIS A 60 4.97 -3.09 -1.62
N LEU A 61 4.29 -3.05 -0.49
CA LEU A 61 3.92 -1.81 0.17
C LEU A 61 5.17 -1.19 0.78
N GLY A 62 5.53 0.00 0.30
CA GLY A 62 6.66 0.76 0.82
C GLY A 62 6.20 1.83 1.81
N ALA A 63 6.71 3.05 1.64
CA ALA A 63 6.30 4.18 2.47
C ALA A 63 4.78 4.41 2.39
N PHE A 64 4.13 4.48 3.55
CA PHE A 64 2.74 4.90 3.67
C PHE A 64 2.64 6.37 3.96
N GLU A 65 1.62 6.98 3.39
CA GLU A 65 1.20 8.33 3.69
C GLU A 65 -0.20 8.26 4.26
N LEU A 66 -0.33 8.79 5.47
CA LEU A 66 -1.63 9.15 6.00
C LEU A 66 -2.05 10.39 5.22
N ARG A 67 -3.14 10.33 4.45
CA ARG A 67 -3.87 11.57 4.16
C ARG A 67 -4.46 12.00 5.50
N GLU A 68 -3.65 12.70 6.28
CA GLU A 68 -4.19 13.70 7.18
C GLU A 68 -5.03 14.59 6.27
N ASP A 69 -6.35 14.55 6.45
CA ASP A 69 -7.16 15.70 6.11
C ASP A 69 -6.36 16.90 6.62
N ALA A 70 -5.90 17.76 5.71
CA ALA A 70 -5.03 18.88 6.01
C ALA A 70 -5.81 19.90 6.84
N SER A 71 -6.01 19.54 8.10
CA SER A 71 -6.54 20.30 9.22
C SER A 71 -5.45 20.37 10.30
N HIS A 72 -4.18 20.47 9.88
CA HIS A 72 -3.20 21.27 10.59
C HIS A 72 -3.54 22.71 10.15
N GLY A 73 -4.38 23.47 10.85
CA GLY A 73 -4.07 23.91 12.20
C GLY A 73 -2.87 24.87 12.20
N GLU A 74 -2.65 25.65 11.14
CA GLU A 74 -1.75 26.81 11.16
C GLU A 74 -2.37 27.85 12.11
N GLN A 75 -1.74 28.07 13.26
CA GLN A 75 -2.10 29.11 14.24
C GLN A 75 -1.23 30.35 14.07
#